data_AF-A0A251XJ05-F1
#
_entry.id   AF-A0A251XJ05-F1
#
_cell.length_a   1.000
_cell.length_b   1.000
_cell.length_c   1.000
_cell.angle_alpha   90.00
_cell.angle_beta   90.00
_cell.angle_gamma   90.00
#
_symmetry.space_group_name_H-M   'P 1'
#
loop_
_entity.id
_entity.type
_entity.pdbx_description
1 polymer ?
#
loop_
_entity_poly.entity_id
_entity_poly.type
_entity_poly.pdbx_seq_one_letter_code
_entity_poly.pdbx_strand_id
1 'polypeptide(L)'
;MSPVDITPEFNPLRIPSDRRLNRIAGPSSLIIFGVTGDLSRKKLMPAVYDLANRGLLPPGFALIGFARRDWEDQDFEQVVYEAVKQYSRTKFDEDVWRQLAQGIRFVQGTFDDDEAFQTLKDITEELDRERGTMGNHAFYLSIPPKSFPLVTEQLRRSGLADQKEGHWRRVVIEKPFGATSRRHASSTPSSSRSSRRTRCSASTTTWARRRSRTSWRCASRTSSTSPCGTPTTWTTCRSPWPRTSAWAAVPATTTASARRAT
;
A
#
# COMPACT_ATOMS: atom_id res chain seq x y z
N MET A 1 -15.60 33.11 -18.14
CA MET A 1 -15.73 32.17 -17.00
C MET A 1 -16.60 32.86 -15.98
N SER A 2 -17.73 32.27 -15.60
CA SER A 2 -18.53 32.80 -14.50
C SER A 2 -17.73 32.73 -13.20
N PRO A 3 -17.80 33.75 -12.33
CA PRO A 3 -17.17 33.69 -11.01
C PRO A 3 -17.67 32.45 -10.25
N VAL A 4 -16.76 31.74 -9.58
CA VAL A 4 -17.17 30.65 -8.69
C VAL A 4 -17.58 31.28 -7.38
N ASP A 5 -18.76 30.94 -6.86
CA ASP A 5 -19.22 31.39 -5.56
C ASP A 5 -18.32 30.80 -4.47
N ILE A 6 -17.63 31.67 -3.73
CA ILE A 6 -16.78 31.29 -2.59
C ILE A 6 -17.55 31.65 -1.33
N THR A 7 -17.94 30.64 -0.56
CA THR A 7 -18.53 30.82 0.78
C THR A 7 -17.56 30.31 1.85
N PRO A 8 -17.74 30.68 3.12
CA PRO A 8 -16.95 30.09 4.22
C PRO A 8 -16.99 28.56 4.25
N GLU A 9 -18.10 27.96 3.83
CA GLU A 9 -18.35 26.51 3.80
C GLU A 9 -17.88 25.84 2.51
N PHE A 10 -17.75 26.61 1.42
CA PHE A 10 -17.36 26.11 0.11
C PHE A 10 -16.28 26.97 -0.53
N ASN A 11 -15.05 26.45 -0.47
CA ASN A 11 -13.91 27.02 -1.18
C ASN A 11 -13.43 26.02 -2.27
N PRO A 12 -13.56 26.34 -3.57
CA PRO A 12 -13.17 25.47 -4.67
C PRO A 12 -11.65 25.22 -4.75
N LEU A 13 -10.84 25.95 -3.98
CA LEU A 13 -9.39 25.73 -3.84
C LEU A 13 -9.04 24.82 -2.64
N ARG A 14 -10.01 24.52 -1.76
CA ARG A 14 -9.84 23.65 -0.59
C ARG A 14 -10.59 22.32 -0.74
N ILE A 15 -10.61 21.77 -1.94
CA ILE A 15 -11.26 20.48 -2.19
C ILE A 15 -10.42 19.36 -1.52
N PRO A 16 -11.00 18.46 -0.72
CA PRO A 16 -10.26 17.38 -0.06
C PRO A 16 -9.47 16.47 -1.02
N SER A 17 -9.88 16.40 -2.29
CA SER A 17 -9.19 15.65 -3.34
C SER A 17 -8.02 16.40 -3.96
N ASP A 18 -7.87 17.70 -3.73
CA ASP A 18 -6.73 18.48 -4.23
C ASP A 18 -5.44 17.97 -3.57
N ARG A 19 -4.43 17.70 -4.40
CA ARG A 19 -3.13 17.20 -3.98
C ARG A 19 -2.15 18.31 -3.62
N ARG A 20 -2.49 19.57 -3.92
CA ARG A 20 -1.70 20.76 -3.57
C ARG A 20 -1.85 21.14 -2.10
N LEU A 21 -2.91 20.69 -1.43
CA LEU A 21 -3.12 20.92 -0.01
C LEU A 21 -2.23 19.99 0.81
N ASN A 22 -1.52 20.56 1.78
CA ASN A 22 -0.78 19.77 2.77
C ASN A 22 -1.76 18.92 3.57
N ARG A 23 -1.55 17.61 3.58
CA ARG A 23 -2.32 16.66 4.37
C ARG A 23 -1.50 16.24 5.56
N ILE A 24 -2.01 16.50 6.75
CA ILE A 24 -1.47 15.95 7.98
C ILE A 24 -1.81 14.46 7.99
N ALA A 25 -0.83 13.61 8.28
CA ALA A 25 -1.08 12.19 8.42
C ALA A 25 -1.99 11.94 9.64
N GLY A 26 -2.91 10.98 9.55
CA GLY A 26 -3.58 10.46 10.73
C GLY A 26 -2.62 9.67 11.63
N PRO A 27 -2.99 9.40 12.89
CA PRO A 27 -2.22 8.51 13.76
C PRO A 27 -1.98 7.17 13.08
N SER A 28 -0.74 6.68 13.12
CA SER A 28 -0.33 5.44 12.45
C SER A 28 1.07 4.98 12.83
N SER A 29 1.34 3.69 12.60
CA SER A 29 2.66 3.09 12.71
C SER A 29 3.25 2.86 11.31
N LEU A 30 4.51 3.25 11.11
CA LEU A 30 5.31 2.90 9.94
C LEU A 30 6.28 1.79 10.30
N ILE A 31 6.13 0.62 9.69
CA ILE A 31 6.98 -0.55 9.89
C ILE A 31 7.90 -0.68 8.68
N ILE A 32 9.21 -0.57 8.87
CA ILE A 32 10.22 -0.66 7.81
C ILE A 32 10.92 -2.02 7.90
N PHE A 33 10.66 -2.88 6.93
CA PHE A 33 11.43 -4.12 6.74
C PHE A 33 12.73 -3.81 5.99
N GLY A 34 13.85 -4.35 6.47
CA GLY A 34 15.17 -4.01 5.94
C GLY A 34 15.59 -2.61 6.36
N VAL A 35 15.31 -2.25 7.61
CA VAL A 35 15.57 -0.91 8.16
C VAL A 35 17.05 -0.54 8.17
N THR A 36 17.93 -1.53 8.14
CA THR A 36 19.39 -1.41 8.09
C THR A 36 19.93 -1.08 6.70
N GLY A 37 19.08 -1.19 5.67
CA GLY A 37 19.44 -0.89 4.30
C GLY A 37 19.75 0.59 4.06
N ASP A 38 20.52 0.85 3.01
CA ASP A 38 20.93 2.21 2.64
C ASP A 38 19.75 3.13 2.30
N LEU A 39 18.70 2.60 1.67
CA LEU A 39 17.49 3.37 1.39
C LEU A 39 16.83 3.86 2.68
N SER A 40 16.68 2.96 3.66
CA SER A 40 16.08 3.27 4.96
C SER A 40 16.85 4.37 5.68
N ARG A 41 18.18 4.20 5.82
CA ARG A 41 19.04 5.17 6.53
C ARG A 41 19.17 6.51 5.82
N LYS A 42 19.35 6.51 4.49
CA LYS A 42 19.61 7.75 3.73
C LYS A 42 18.36 8.49 3.28
N LYS A 43 17.19 7.84 3.28
CA LYS A 43 15.93 8.41 2.73
C LYS A 43 14.74 8.26 3.66
N LEU A 44 14.44 7.07 4.18
CA LEU A 44 13.20 6.85 4.92
C LEU A 44 13.22 7.47 6.31
N MET A 45 14.24 7.17 7.13
CA MET A 45 14.37 7.74 8.48
C MET A 45 14.45 9.28 8.46
N PRO A 46 15.28 9.91 7.58
CA PRO A 46 15.34 11.36 7.51
C PRO A 46 14.03 11.98 7.01
N ALA A 47 13.31 11.31 6.10
CA ALA A 47 12.01 11.80 5.64
C ALA A 47 10.94 11.74 6.74
N VAL A 48 10.95 10.71 7.59
CA VAL A 48 10.06 10.64 8.76
C VAL A 48 10.33 11.82 9.70
N TYR A 49 11.59 12.11 9.99
CA TYR A 49 11.96 13.28 10.79
C TYR A 49 11.55 14.60 10.13
N ASP A 50 11.84 14.79 8.85
CA ASP A 50 11.43 16.00 8.11
C ASP A 50 9.90 16.21 8.18
N LEU A 51 9.10 15.14 8.18
CA LEU A 51 7.64 15.22 8.34
C LEU A 51 7.24 15.60 9.78
N ALA A 52 7.89 15.03 10.79
CA ALA A 52 7.67 15.39 12.19
C ALA A 52 8.02 16.87 12.45
N ASN A 53 9.19 17.31 12.00
CA ASN A 53 9.70 18.68 12.14
C ASN A 53 8.76 19.72 11.50
N ARG A 54 8.07 19.35 10.41
CA ARG A 54 7.08 20.21 9.73
C ARG A 54 5.67 20.12 10.29
N GLY A 55 5.44 19.39 11.38
CA GLY A 55 4.11 19.20 11.98
C GLY A 55 3.16 18.39 11.10
N LEU A 56 3.68 17.55 10.21
CA LEU A 56 2.88 16.69 9.31
C LEU A 56 2.65 15.28 9.87
N LEU A 57 3.34 14.92 10.95
CA LEU A 57 3.10 13.70 11.72
C LEU A 57 2.47 14.04 13.07
N PRO A 58 1.40 13.33 13.48
CA PRO A 58 0.80 13.51 14.78
C PRO A 58 1.67 12.88 15.88
N PRO A 59 1.52 13.28 17.16
CA PRO A 59 2.24 12.68 18.29
C PRO A 59 2.01 11.16 18.45
N GLY A 60 0.86 10.67 17.99
CA GLY A 60 0.50 9.24 17.96
C GLY A 60 1.12 8.46 16.80
N PHE A 61 2.13 9.01 16.12
CA PHE A 61 2.92 8.29 15.13
C PHE A 61 3.95 7.39 15.81
N ALA A 62 4.21 6.22 15.21
CA ALA A 62 5.27 5.31 15.64
C ALA A 62 6.10 4.81 14.45
N LEU A 63 7.39 4.55 14.68
CA LEU A 63 8.33 4.02 13.71
C LEU A 63 8.90 2.70 14.22
N ILE A 64 8.70 1.63 13.47
CA ILE A 64 9.18 0.30 13.85
C ILE A 64 10.17 -0.18 12.78
N GLY A 65 11.39 -0.48 13.20
CA GLY A 65 12.39 -1.13 12.35
C GLY A 65 12.32 -2.64 12.46
N PHE A 66 12.40 -3.37 11.34
CA PHE A 66 12.54 -4.82 11.31
C PHE A 66 13.78 -5.22 10.51
N ALA A 67 14.74 -5.91 11.13
CA ALA A 67 15.94 -6.39 10.47
C ALA A 67 16.55 -7.62 11.19
N ARG A 68 17.55 -8.23 10.53
CA ARG A 68 18.26 -9.40 11.05
C ARG A 68 19.22 -9.01 12.18
N ARG A 69 19.67 -10.02 12.92
CA ARG A 69 20.44 -9.94 14.16
C ARG A 69 21.87 -9.42 14.04
N ASP A 70 22.38 -9.13 12.84
CA ASP A 70 23.75 -8.63 12.61
C ASP A 70 24.06 -7.24 13.25
N TRP A 71 23.20 -6.75 14.14
CA TRP A 71 23.17 -5.44 14.78
C TRP A 71 23.10 -5.54 16.32
N GLU A 72 23.58 -6.62 16.94
CA GLU A 72 23.48 -6.84 18.40
C GLU A 72 24.05 -5.69 19.27
N ASP A 73 24.95 -4.87 18.75
CA ASP A 73 25.63 -3.79 19.50
C ASP A 73 25.12 -2.37 19.18
N GLN A 74 24.09 -2.21 18.33
CA GLN A 74 23.62 -0.88 17.95
C GLN A 74 22.20 -0.61 18.44
N ASP A 75 22.07 0.43 19.28
CA ASP A 75 20.78 0.99 19.64
C ASP A 75 20.11 1.55 18.38
N PHE A 76 18.98 0.96 17.99
CA PHE A 76 18.24 1.37 16.81
C PHE A 76 17.82 2.84 16.87
N GLU A 77 17.49 3.35 18.07
CA GLU A 77 17.20 4.77 18.26
C GLU A 77 18.40 5.63 17.87
N GLN A 78 19.61 5.24 18.29
CA GLN A 78 20.85 5.93 17.92
C GLN A 78 21.11 5.85 16.40
N VAL A 79 20.83 4.72 15.77
CA VAL A 79 20.95 4.58 14.30
C VAL A 79 20.03 5.56 13.58
N VAL A 80 18.79 5.69 14.06
CA VAL A 80 17.84 6.64 13.50
C VAL A 80 18.30 8.08 13.78
N TYR A 81 18.82 8.38 14.98
CA TYR A 81 19.35 9.69 15.35
C TYR A 81 20.47 10.14 14.42
N GLU A 82 21.49 9.31 14.22
CA GLU A 82 22.63 9.61 13.35
C GLU A 82 22.19 9.76 11.89
N ALA A 83 21.31 8.87 11.43
CA ALA A 83 20.75 8.96 10.08
C ALA A 83 20.00 10.28 9.86
N VAL A 84 19.19 10.69 10.83
CA VAL A 84 18.46 11.95 10.79
C VAL A 84 19.42 13.14 10.80
N LYS A 85 20.39 13.19 11.73
CA LYS A 85 21.37 14.28 11.78
C LYS A 85 22.18 14.41 10.50
N GLN A 86 22.54 13.29 9.88
CA GLN A 86 23.38 13.29 8.69
C GLN A 86 22.62 13.63 7.40
N TYR A 87 21.38 13.16 7.24
CA TYR A 87 20.69 13.17 5.95
C TYR A 87 19.38 13.96 5.91
N SER A 88 18.90 14.47 7.04
CA SER A 88 17.69 15.33 7.06
C SER A 88 17.94 16.63 6.32
N ARG A 89 16.86 17.19 5.75
CA ARG A 89 16.92 18.47 5.02
C ARG A 89 16.57 19.64 5.91
N THR A 90 15.78 19.38 6.96
CA THR A 90 15.44 20.39 7.97
C THR A 90 16.53 20.47 9.02
N LYS A 91 16.68 21.64 9.64
CA LYS A 91 17.58 21.81 10.78
C LYS A 91 17.15 20.85 11.91
N PHE A 92 18.13 20.18 12.51
CA PHE A 92 17.89 19.32 13.66
C PHE A 92 17.42 20.15 14.86
N ASP A 93 16.33 19.68 15.45
CA ASP A 93 15.65 20.18 16.63
C ASP A 93 15.50 19.02 17.62
N GLU A 94 16.04 19.23 18.82
CA GLU A 94 16.12 18.22 19.87
C GLU A 94 14.74 17.91 20.48
N ASP A 95 13.82 18.88 20.51
CA ASP A 95 12.49 18.70 21.09
C ASP A 95 11.62 17.83 20.17
N VAL A 96 11.70 18.08 18.86
CA VAL A 96 11.08 17.24 17.83
C VAL A 96 11.64 15.83 17.89
N TRP A 97 12.97 15.69 18.04
CA TRP A 97 13.60 14.39 18.19
C TRP A 97 13.09 13.64 19.42
N ARG A 98 13.12 14.26 20.60
CA ARG A 98 12.66 13.63 21.85
C ARG A 98 11.21 13.15 21.75
N GLN A 99 10.34 13.87 21.04
CA GLN A 99 8.96 13.43 20.81
C GLN A 99 8.89 12.23 19.86
N LEU A 100 9.66 12.25 18.75
CA LEU A 100 9.67 11.17 17.77
C LEU A 100 10.27 9.88 18.35
N ALA A 101 11.37 10.00 19.10
CA ALA A 101 12.11 8.90 19.70
C ALA A 101 11.24 7.99 20.58
N GLN A 102 10.29 8.56 21.32
CA GLN A 102 9.37 7.80 22.16
C GLN A 102 8.52 6.77 21.39
N GLY A 103 8.30 6.98 20.09
CA GLY A 103 7.56 6.08 19.20
C GLY A 103 8.45 5.15 18.38
N ILE A 104 9.76 5.14 18.60
CA ILE A 104 10.71 4.27 17.90
C ILE A 104 10.77 2.91 18.60
N ARG A 105 10.67 1.83 17.82
CA ARG A 105 10.86 0.45 18.27
C ARG A 105 11.66 -0.34 17.24
N PHE A 106 12.32 -1.39 17.69
CA PHE A 106 13.05 -2.30 16.83
C PHE A 106 12.62 -3.75 17.09
N VAL A 107 12.47 -4.51 16.02
CA VAL A 107 12.20 -5.94 16.06
C VAL A 107 13.29 -6.65 15.30
N GLN A 108 13.97 -7.54 16.01
CA GLN A 108 15.00 -8.39 15.46
C GLN A 108 14.35 -9.68 14.95
N GLY A 109 14.65 -10.08 13.72
CA GLY A 109 14.14 -11.33 13.17
C GLY A 109 14.49 -11.56 11.71
N THR A 110 14.34 -12.80 11.27
CA THR A 110 14.36 -13.15 9.85
C THR A 110 12.94 -13.17 9.27
N PHE A 111 12.82 -13.20 7.95
CA PHE A 111 11.50 -13.14 7.30
C PHE A 111 10.73 -14.47 7.36
N ASP A 112 11.38 -15.55 7.77
CA ASP A 112 10.83 -16.90 7.96
C ASP A 112 10.61 -17.25 9.44
N ASP A 113 10.85 -16.30 10.34
CA ASP A 113 10.70 -16.45 11.78
C ASP A 113 9.28 -16.08 12.21
N ASP A 114 8.48 -17.06 12.61
CA ASP A 114 7.11 -16.85 13.07
C ASP A 114 7.07 -16.09 14.42
N GLU A 115 8.04 -16.32 15.31
CA GLU A 115 8.11 -15.67 16.63
C GLU A 115 8.41 -14.17 16.47
N ALA A 116 9.34 -13.81 15.58
CA ALA A 116 9.63 -12.40 15.30
C ALA A 116 8.41 -11.62 14.77
N PHE A 117 7.55 -12.27 13.98
CA PHE A 117 6.31 -11.64 13.51
C PHE A 117 5.24 -11.56 14.59
N GLN A 118 5.24 -12.48 15.55
CA GLN A 118 4.41 -12.38 16.74
C GLN A 118 4.88 -11.23 17.65
N THR A 119 6.19 -11.10 17.89
CA THR A 119 6.75 -9.95 18.62
C THR A 119 6.45 -8.63 17.93
N LEU A 120 6.56 -8.57 16.60
CA LEU A 120 6.18 -7.38 15.82
C LEU A 120 4.71 -7.01 16.05
N LYS A 121 3.81 -8.00 16.09
CA LYS A 121 2.41 -7.79 16.38
C LYS A 121 2.19 -7.24 17.78
N ASP A 122 2.82 -7.85 18.78
CA ASP A 122 2.66 -7.43 20.17
C ASP A 122 3.13 -5.97 20.37
N ILE A 123 4.25 -5.60 19.76
CA ILE A 123 4.78 -4.22 19.77
C ILE A 123 3.85 -3.25 19.04
N THR A 124 3.28 -3.64 17.89
CA THR A 124 2.30 -2.78 17.21
C THR A 124 1.06 -2.56 18.08
N GLU A 125 0.54 -3.61 18.73
CA GLU A 125 -0.63 -3.51 19.60
C GLU A 125 -0.35 -2.71 20.88
N GLU A 126 0.88 -2.78 21.42
CA GLU A 126 1.35 -1.92 22.50
C GLU A 126 1.33 -0.45 22.08
N LEU A 127 1.96 -0.11 20.96
CA LEU A 127 2.00 1.26 20.44
C LEU A 127 0.61 1.81 20.11
N ASP A 128 -0.30 0.94 19.66
CA ASP A 128 -1.69 1.29 19.42
C ASP A 128 -2.38 1.77 20.71
N ARG A 129 -2.10 1.11 21.83
CA ARG A 129 -2.66 1.47 23.16
C ARG A 129 -1.95 2.68 23.77
N GLU A 130 -0.62 2.72 23.73
CA GLU A 130 0.18 3.73 24.43
C GLU A 130 0.25 5.06 23.69
N ARG A 131 0.41 5.02 22.36
CA ARG A 131 0.55 6.23 21.54
C ARG A 131 -0.72 6.60 20.79
N GLY A 132 -1.70 5.71 20.71
CA GLY A 132 -2.96 6.00 20.02
C GLY A 132 -2.79 6.09 18.51
N THR A 133 -2.03 5.17 17.89
CA THR A 133 -1.87 5.05 16.43
C THR A 133 -3.18 4.69 15.71
N MET A 134 -4.25 4.42 16.48
CA MET A 134 -5.58 4.00 16.02
C MET A 134 -5.56 2.73 15.17
N GLY A 135 -4.58 1.85 15.41
CA GLY A 135 -4.45 0.61 14.68
C GLY A 135 -4.30 0.82 13.18
N ASN A 136 -3.61 1.88 12.75
CA ASN A 136 -3.31 2.15 11.34
C ASN A 136 -1.86 1.81 11.04
N HIS A 137 -1.57 0.94 10.07
CA HIS A 137 -0.21 0.46 9.82
C HIS A 137 0.19 0.54 8.35
N ALA A 138 1.36 1.12 8.11
CA ALA A 138 2.05 1.11 6.83
C ALA A 138 3.27 0.20 6.91
N PHE A 139 3.36 -0.80 6.04
CA PHE A 139 4.51 -1.70 5.92
C PHE A 139 5.35 -1.29 4.72
N TYR A 140 6.56 -0.80 4.96
CA TYR A 140 7.54 -0.44 3.95
C TYR A 140 8.49 -1.61 3.70
N LEU A 141 8.41 -2.21 2.53
CA LEU A 141 9.26 -3.35 2.16
C LEU A 141 10.56 -2.86 1.51
N SER A 142 11.48 -2.32 2.30
CA SER A 142 12.83 -1.93 1.85
C SER A 142 13.77 -3.13 1.77
N ILE A 143 13.31 -4.20 1.10
CA ILE A 143 13.98 -5.51 1.02
C ILE A 143 14.11 -5.95 -0.45
N PRO A 144 14.99 -6.90 -0.76
CA PRO A 144 15.11 -7.42 -2.12
C PRO A 144 13.79 -8.03 -2.63
N PRO A 145 13.45 -7.89 -3.94
CA PRO A 145 12.18 -8.37 -4.48
C PRO A 145 11.89 -9.86 -4.26
N LYS A 146 12.94 -10.69 -4.19
CA LYS A 146 12.84 -12.13 -3.90
C LYS A 146 12.23 -12.43 -2.53
N SER A 147 12.31 -11.49 -1.59
CA SER A 147 11.82 -11.65 -0.22
C SER A 147 10.39 -11.16 -0.04
N PHE A 148 9.79 -10.48 -1.03
CA PHE A 148 8.42 -9.95 -0.91
C PHE A 148 7.38 -11.04 -0.63
N PRO A 149 7.33 -12.18 -1.38
CA PRO A 149 6.31 -13.19 -1.15
C PRO A 149 6.34 -13.75 0.28
N LEU A 150 7.56 -13.98 0.79
CA LEU A 150 7.78 -14.48 2.15
C LEU A 150 7.24 -13.51 3.20
N VAL A 151 7.60 -12.22 3.12
CA VAL A 151 7.12 -11.23 4.10
C VAL A 151 5.61 -11.01 4.01
N THR A 152 5.05 -10.95 2.81
CA THR A 152 3.59 -10.79 2.67
C THR A 152 2.81 -11.98 3.22
N GLU A 153 3.36 -13.19 3.09
CA GLU A 153 2.73 -14.39 3.65
C GLU A 153 2.82 -14.39 5.18
N GLN A 154 3.94 -13.98 5.77
CA GLN A 154 4.05 -13.83 7.22
C GLN A 154 3.09 -12.78 7.78
N LEU A 155 2.98 -11.61 7.13
CA LEU A 155 2.02 -10.58 7.53
C LEU A 155 0.58 -11.10 7.53
N ARG A 156 0.25 -11.99 6.59
CA ARG A 156 -1.06 -12.65 6.53
C ARG A 156 -1.21 -13.67 7.66
N ARG A 157 -0.20 -14.53 7.88
CA ARG A 157 -0.25 -15.60 8.89
C ARG A 157 -0.30 -15.07 10.32
N SER A 158 0.40 -13.98 10.62
CA SER A 158 0.37 -13.35 11.96
C SER A 158 -0.88 -12.52 12.23
N GLY A 159 -1.68 -12.24 11.19
CA GLY A 159 -2.83 -11.34 11.25
C GLY A 159 -2.46 -9.86 11.25
N LEU A 160 -1.18 -9.51 11.06
CA LEU A 160 -0.73 -8.11 10.90
C LEU A 160 -1.37 -7.44 9.68
N ALA A 161 -1.74 -8.20 8.65
CA ALA A 161 -2.43 -7.72 7.46
C ALA A 161 -3.96 -7.64 7.61
N ASP A 162 -4.53 -8.12 8.72
CA ASP A 162 -5.98 -8.16 8.91
C ASP A 162 -6.54 -6.74 9.08
N GLN A 163 -7.56 -6.41 8.30
CA GLN A 163 -8.25 -5.13 8.37
C GLN A 163 -9.45 -5.24 9.31
N LYS A 164 -9.51 -4.34 10.29
CA LYS A 164 -10.67 -4.13 11.17
C LYS A 164 -11.39 -2.84 10.75
N GLU A 165 -12.66 -2.72 11.11
CA GLU A 165 -13.43 -1.51 10.82
C GLU A 165 -12.75 -0.27 11.43
N GLY A 166 -12.64 0.81 10.64
CA GLY A 166 -11.95 2.03 11.05
C GLY A 166 -10.42 2.00 10.94
N HIS A 167 -9.80 0.86 10.64
CA HIS A 167 -8.36 0.69 10.55
C HIS A 167 -7.90 0.50 9.10
N TRP A 168 -6.69 0.95 8.76
CA TRP A 168 -6.10 0.62 7.46
C TRP A 168 -4.76 -0.12 7.57
N ARG A 169 -4.49 -0.95 6.55
CA ARG A 169 -3.24 -1.67 6.33
C ARG A 169 -2.74 -1.35 4.93
N ARG A 170 -1.56 -0.73 4.83
CA ARG A 170 -0.97 -0.35 3.53
C ARG A 170 0.39 -0.98 3.40
N VAL A 171 0.67 -1.56 2.23
CA VAL A 171 2.01 -2.05 1.90
C VAL A 171 2.60 -1.13 0.85
N VAL A 172 3.80 -0.60 1.15
CA VAL A 172 4.61 0.21 0.24
C VAL A 172 5.74 -0.66 -0.26
N ILE A 173 5.79 -0.79 -1.59
CA ILE A 173 6.78 -1.61 -2.27
C ILE A 173 7.52 -0.71 -3.25
N GLU A 174 8.84 -0.71 -3.16
CA GLU A 174 9.69 -0.05 -4.15
C GLU A 174 9.56 -0.75 -5.49
N LYS A 175 9.41 0.03 -6.57
CA LYS A 175 9.34 -0.54 -7.92
C LYS A 175 10.71 -1.09 -8.30
N PRO A 176 10.87 -2.39 -8.58
CA PRO A 176 12.02 -2.83 -9.35
C PRO A 176 11.78 -2.41 -10.80
N PHE A 177 12.43 -1.35 -11.27
CA PHE A 177 12.62 -1.21 -12.72
C PHE A 177 13.62 -2.28 -13.14
N GLY A 178 13.19 -3.18 -14.02
CA GLY A 178 13.85 -4.45 -14.29
C GLY A 178 15.31 -4.33 -14.76
N ALA A 179 16.12 -5.30 -14.33
CA ALA A 179 17.25 -5.73 -15.15
C ALA A 179 16.68 -6.51 -16.35
N THR A 180 16.87 -5.95 -17.54
CA THR A 180 16.61 -6.51 -18.88
C THR A 180 15.20 -6.33 -19.43
N SER A 181 15.05 -5.31 -20.27
CA SER A 181 14.15 -5.33 -21.42
C SER A 181 14.64 -6.37 -22.46
N ARG A 182 14.19 -7.64 -22.38
CA ARG A 182 14.13 -8.55 -23.53
C ARG A 182 13.48 -9.90 -23.17
N ARG A 183 12.61 -10.34 -24.09
CA ARG A 183 11.88 -11.63 -24.18
C ARG A 183 10.49 -11.70 -23.56
N HIS A 184 9.56 -10.92 -24.12
CA HIS A 184 8.38 -11.55 -24.71
C HIS A 184 8.58 -11.61 -26.22
N ALA A 185 9.37 -12.58 -26.68
CA ALA A 185 9.35 -13.03 -28.07
C ALA A 185 8.71 -14.41 -28.04
N SER A 186 7.50 -14.47 -28.59
CA SER A 186 6.74 -15.66 -28.91
C SER A 186 7.61 -16.72 -29.59
N SER A 187 7.72 -17.89 -28.99
CA SER A 187 8.03 -19.12 -29.70
C SER A 187 6.90 -20.10 -29.44
N THR A 188 5.99 -20.20 -30.41
CA THR A 188 5.04 -21.30 -30.55
C THR A 188 5.84 -22.57 -30.90
N PRO A 189 5.72 -23.68 -30.15
CA PRO A 189 6.10 -24.97 -30.67
C PRO A 189 4.83 -25.67 -31.20
N SER A 190 4.92 -26.10 -32.45
CA SER A 190 3.97 -26.99 -33.12
C SER A 190 3.79 -28.30 -32.35
N SER A 191 2.55 -28.78 -32.38
CA SER A 191 2.05 -30.05 -31.86
C SER A 191 2.84 -31.29 -32.28
N SER A 192 3.08 -32.22 -31.34
CA SER A 192 2.44 -33.56 -31.32
C SER A 192 3.14 -34.50 -30.34
N ARG A 193 2.46 -34.95 -29.27
CA ARG A 193 2.27 -36.36 -28.90
C ARG A 193 1.62 -36.52 -27.54
N SER A 194 0.79 -37.55 -27.50
CA SER A 194 -0.06 -38.05 -26.43
C SER A 194 0.73 -38.67 -25.26
N SER A 195 0.39 -38.30 -24.03
CA SER A 195 0.36 -39.24 -22.90
C SER A 195 -0.47 -38.69 -21.75
N ARG A 196 -1.38 -39.53 -21.26
CA ARG A 196 -2.29 -39.30 -20.11
C ARG A 196 -1.50 -38.88 -18.87
N ARG A 197 -1.94 -37.81 -18.19
CA ARG A 197 -1.73 -37.61 -16.76
C ARG A 197 -2.85 -36.76 -16.16
N THR A 198 -3.24 -37.20 -14.98
CA THR A 198 -4.37 -36.82 -14.12
C THR A 198 -4.44 -35.31 -13.87
N ARG A 199 -5.64 -34.72 -14.02
CA ARG A 199 -5.92 -33.32 -13.64
C ARG A 199 -6.01 -33.21 -12.12
N CYS A 200 -5.04 -32.53 -11.51
CA CYS A 200 -5.30 -31.76 -10.29
C CYS A 200 -5.67 -30.34 -10.72
N SER A 201 -6.90 -29.91 -10.41
CA SER A 201 -7.33 -28.53 -10.64
C SER A 201 -6.83 -27.64 -9.51
N ALA A 202 -5.74 -26.92 -9.72
CA ALA A 202 -5.45 -25.70 -8.98
C ALA A 202 -5.95 -24.52 -9.84
N SER A 203 -6.92 -23.77 -9.32
CA SER A 203 -7.43 -22.56 -9.94
C SER A 203 -6.41 -21.43 -9.78
N THR A 204 -5.54 -21.26 -10.78
CA THR A 204 -4.73 -20.05 -10.94
C THR A 204 -5.56 -19.00 -11.66
N THR A 205 -6.03 -17.98 -10.94
CA THR A 205 -6.67 -16.81 -11.55
C THR A 205 -5.59 -15.90 -12.13
N THR A 206 -5.26 -16.09 -13.41
CA THR A 206 -4.46 -15.14 -14.18
C THR A 206 -5.38 -14.03 -14.73
N TRP A 207 -5.16 -12.79 -14.29
CA TRP A 207 -5.88 -11.63 -14.81
C TRP A 207 -5.30 -11.20 -16.16
N ALA A 208 -5.96 -11.61 -17.24
CA ALA A 208 -5.71 -11.05 -18.58
C ALA A 208 -6.77 -9.99 -18.90
N ARG A 209 -6.32 -8.77 -19.17
CA ARG A 209 -7.16 -7.63 -19.53
C ARG A 209 -7.71 -7.82 -20.96
N ARG A 210 -8.94 -8.31 -21.11
CA ARG A 210 -9.65 -8.32 -22.40
C ARG A 210 -10.61 -7.14 -22.45
N ARG A 211 -10.35 -6.19 -23.35
CA ARG A 211 -11.32 -5.16 -23.73
C ARG A 211 -12.42 -5.84 -24.56
N SER A 212 -13.64 -5.90 -24.05
CA SER A 212 -14.83 -5.99 -24.89
C SER A 212 -15.92 -5.10 -24.31
N ARG A 213 -16.47 -4.27 -25.18
CA ARG A 213 -17.61 -3.38 -24.94
C ARG A 213 -18.85 -4.23 -24.64
N THR A 214 -19.85 -3.56 -24.04
CA THR A 214 -21.25 -3.97 -23.83
C THR A 214 -21.54 -4.97 -22.68
N SER A 215 -22.27 -4.44 -21.69
CA SER A 215 -23.06 -5.09 -20.62
C SER A 215 -22.37 -6.11 -19.70
N TRP A 216 -22.28 -5.77 -18.42
CA TRP A 216 -22.02 -6.73 -17.34
C TRP A 216 -23.35 -7.34 -16.88
N ARG A 217 -23.57 -8.63 -17.16
CA ARG A 217 -24.46 -9.50 -16.39
C ARG A 217 -23.63 -10.23 -15.33
N CYS A 218 -24.09 -10.19 -14.08
CA CYS A 218 -23.56 -11.03 -13.02
C CYS A 218 -24.25 -12.40 -13.14
N ALA A 219 -23.48 -13.47 -13.35
CA ALA A 219 -23.98 -14.84 -13.29
C ALA A 219 -23.11 -15.60 -12.28
N SER A 220 -23.61 -15.74 -11.05
CA SER A 220 -23.07 -16.71 -10.10
C SER A 220 -23.75 -18.05 -10.37
N ARG A 221 -22.98 -19.05 -10.80
CA ARG A 221 -23.44 -20.44 -10.87
C ARG A 221 -23.10 -21.11 -9.54
N THR A 222 -24.05 -21.17 -8.61
CA THR A 222 -23.99 -22.06 -7.45
C THR A 222 -24.47 -23.44 -7.90
N SER A 223 -23.58 -24.42 -7.90
CA SER A 223 -23.96 -25.83 -8.02
C SER A 223 -24.21 -26.38 -6.62
N SER A 224 -25.47 -26.41 -6.19
CA SER A 224 -25.92 -27.24 -5.07
C SER A 224 -26.65 -28.45 -5.64
N THR A 225 -26.07 -29.63 -5.45
CA THR A 225 -26.73 -30.90 -5.75
C THR A 225 -27.57 -31.27 -4.54
N SER A 226 -28.90 -31.23 -4.67
CA SER A 226 -29.81 -32.05 -3.87
C SER A 226 -31.09 -32.32 -4.67
N PRO A 227 -31.67 -33.52 -4.56
CA PRO A 227 -32.78 -33.97 -5.38
C PRO A 227 -34.13 -33.50 -4.82
N CYS A 228 -35.13 -33.50 -5.70
CA CYS A 228 -36.55 -33.26 -5.46
C CYS A 228 -36.99 -31.78 -5.42
N GLY A 229 -37.92 -31.47 -6.33
CA GLY A 229 -38.27 -30.12 -6.72
C GLY A 229 -39.37 -29.45 -5.91
N THR A 230 -39.40 -28.13 -6.02
CA THR A 230 -40.58 -27.24 -5.96
C THR A 230 -40.15 -25.85 -6.48
N PRO A 231 -41.04 -25.05 -7.09
CA PRO A 231 -40.67 -23.78 -7.73
C PRO A 231 -40.50 -22.66 -6.69
N THR A 232 -39.34 -21.99 -6.70
CA THR A 232 -39.05 -20.83 -5.85
C THR A 232 -39.62 -19.54 -6.46
N THR A 233 -40.48 -18.85 -5.70
CA THR A 233 -40.97 -17.49 -5.97
C THR A 233 -39.88 -16.45 -5.75
N TRP A 234 -39.84 -15.42 -6.61
CA TRP A 234 -38.86 -14.33 -6.56
C TRP A 234 -39.35 -13.18 -5.67
N THR A 235 -38.57 -12.83 -4.64
CA THR A 235 -38.72 -11.57 -3.90
C THR A 235 -37.57 -10.63 -4.25
N THR A 236 -37.87 -9.51 -4.89
CA THR A 236 -36.90 -8.44 -5.20
C THR A 236 -36.58 -7.62 -3.95
N CYS A 237 -35.32 -7.65 -3.48
CA CYS A 237 -34.78 -6.63 -2.58
C CYS A 237 -34.15 -5.48 -3.40
N ARG A 238 -34.71 -4.27 -3.27
CA ARG A 238 -34.12 -3.01 -3.77
C ARG A 238 -33.04 -2.53 -2.79
N SER A 239 -31.85 -2.20 -3.30
CA SER A 239 -30.84 -1.47 -2.54
C SER A 239 -31.13 0.04 -2.52
N PRO A 240 -30.80 0.78 -1.44
CA PRO A 240 -31.17 2.19 -1.30
C PRO A 240 -29.98 3.13 -1.57
N TRP A 241 -29.39 3.16 -2.77
CA TRP A 241 -28.45 4.23 -3.14
C TRP A 241 -28.52 4.56 -4.65
N PRO A 242 -28.50 5.86 -5.03
CA PRO A 242 -28.83 6.31 -6.38
C PRO A 242 -27.72 6.02 -7.41
N ARG A 243 -28.16 5.63 -8.62
CA ARG A 243 -27.34 5.52 -9.84
C ARG A 243 -27.41 6.81 -10.64
N THR A 244 -26.30 7.54 -10.77
CA THR A 244 -26.06 8.55 -11.83
C THR A 244 -24.54 8.79 -11.91
N SER A 245 -23.85 8.89 -13.04
CA SER A 245 -24.15 8.72 -14.46
C SER A 245 -22.80 8.78 -15.22
N ALA A 246 -22.85 8.41 -16.50
CA ALA A 246 -21.75 8.10 -17.40
C ALA A 246 -20.73 9.21 -17.69
N TRP A 247 -19.49 8.80 -17.99
CA TRP A 247 -18.45 9.63 -18.62
C TRP A 247 -18.61 9.62 -20.15
N ALA A 248 -18.66 10.80 -20.77
CA ALA A 248 -18.52 11.00 -22.21
C ALA A 248 -17.04 11.19 -22.61
N ALA A 249 -16.65 10.62 -23.75
CA ALA A 249 -15.32 10.77 -24.34
C ALA A 249 -15.30 11.98 -25.29
N VAL A 250 -14.21 12.77 -25.25
CA VAL A 250 -13.93 13.85 -26.21
C VAL A 250 -12.93 13.33 -27.26
N PRO A 251 -13.20 13.45 -28.57
CA PRO A 251 -12.24 13.11 -29.62
C PRO A 251 -11.19 14.22 -29.79
N ALA A 252 -9.95 13.83 -30.09
CA ALA A 252 -8.87 14.73 -30.45
C ALA A 252 -9.02 15.17 -31.92
N THR A 253 -9.04 16.47 -32.16
CA THR A 253 -8.93 17.06 -33.50
C THR A 253 -7.54 17.67 -33.65
N THR A 254 -6.78 17.14 -34.62
CA THR A 254 -5.52 17.69 -35.10
C THR A 254 -5.82 18.86 -36.05
N THR A 255 -5.25 20.04 -35.80
CA THR A 255 -5.21 21.11 -36.80
C THR A 255 -3.80 21.68 -36.86
N ALA A 256 -3.17 21.50 -38.02
CA ALA A 256 -1.92 22.14 -38.41
C ALA A 256 -2.14 23.64 -38.65
N SER A 257 -1.17 24.47 -38.26
CA SER A 257 -1.11 25.88 -38.65
C SER A 257 0.19 26.13 -39.39
N ALA A 258 0.05 26.55 -40.65
CA ALA A 258 1.11 26.92 -41.56
C ALA A 258 1.53 28.39 -41.35
N ARG A 259 2.80 28.66 -41.65
CA ARG A 259 3.43 29.99 -41.71
C ARG A 259 2.68 30.98 -42.61
N ARG A 260 2.77 32.26 -42.27
CA ARG A 260 2.91 33.34 -43.26
C ARG A 260 3.92 34.38 -42.78
N ALA A 261 4.74 34.80 -43.74
CA ALA A 261 5.71 35.87 -43.65
C ALA A 261 5.04 37.23 -43.81
N THR A 262 5.56 38.22 -43.09
CA THR A 262 5.89 39.58 -43.54
C THR A 262 6.94 40.10 -42.57
#